data_AF-Q6AAM3-F1
#
_entry.id   AF-Q6AAM3-F1
#
_cell.length_a   1.000
_cell.length_b   1.000
_cell.length_c   1.000
_cell.angle_alpha   90.00
_cell.angle_beta   90.00
_cell.angle_gamma   90.00
#
_symmetry.space_group_name_H-M   'P 1'
#
loop_
_entity.id
_entity.type
_entity.pdbx_description
1 polymer ?
#
loop_
_entity_poly.entity_id
_entity_poly.type
_entity_poly.pdbx_seq_one_letter_code
_entity_poly.pdbx_strand_id
1 'polypeptide(L)'
;MARLPESLSAESLLARTVRGIRGADAKALEAARARQQLLTKPEGSLGLLEDLSIRLAGMYGQVPVTVPSHPVVGLFAGDHGVWAQGVSPDPQEITTQQMINMAAGGAAISVLSRQMGAQLWITDVGARHEVDAPIRQRCVRRGTDDISQGPAMSLDEAVEALEVGIETGVAAVEQGADILITGEMGIANTTPASALISVFTGLPPAEVTGRGAGSDDRRHQHKIGVVARALQVNRPEAKHPIEALAKVGGFEHAAMAGFILAAASSRIPVLIDGVIACSAALTATAICPEARDFIITSHAGAEPGITASTSALGLPALLDLGMRLGEGSGAILTLPIVQASAHILNEMATFEDAEVIDIKVSGETEIPDTVQTSVPPCRMLVIGGARSGKSTFAESRLPRDSRVTYVATSQRNPGDAEWEERIRLHQARRPATWQTVETTDIASVLLADDDSPVLVDCLGVWITRILDEVGAWAAAPGDEAWQNDLRRHVNDLASAIRGTRRDVIFVSNEVGMGVVPDTPAGRLFRDELGRLNAAVGEACDEVWMCVAGIPKRWA
;
A
#
# COMPACT_ATOMS: atom_id res chain seq x y z
N MET A 1 9.32 22.73 -17.13
CA MET A 1 8.87 23.94 -17.84
C MET A 1 7.37 24.05 -17.70
N ALA A 2 6.88 25.22 -17.30
CA ALA A 2 5.47 25.48 -17.07
C ALA A 2 4.61 25.26 -18.33
N ARG A 3 3.38 24.77 -18.15
CA ARG A 3 2.42 24.49 -19.23
C ARG A 3 1.19 25.37 -19.08
N LEU A 4 1.23 26.53 -19.72
CA LEU A 4 0.13 27.52 -19.74
C LEU A 4 -0.45 27.62 -21.16
N PRO A 5 -1.75 27.94 -21.32
CA PRO A 5 -2.34 28.22 -22.63
C PRO A 5 -1.65 29.41 -23.31
N GLU A 6 -1.49 29.35 -24.63
CA GLU A 6 -0.90 30.46 -25.41
C GLU A 6 -1.76 31.73 -25.36
N SER A 7 -3.07 31.58 -25.16
CA SER A 7 -4.01 32.69 -25.02
C SER A 7 -3.91 33.41 -23.68
N LEU A 8 -3.24 32.83 -22.68
CA LEU A 8 -3.15 33.41 -21.34
C LEU A 8 -2.15 34.57 -21.32
N SER A 9 -2.59 35.73 -20.84
CA SER A 9 -1.71 36.89 -20.66
C SER A 9 -0.53 36.55 -19.75
N ALA A 10 0.67 36.94 -20.16
CA ALA A 10 1.87 36.79 -19.33
C ALA A 10 1.80 37.57 -18.00
N GLU A 11 0.91 38.57 -17.92
CA GLU A 11 0.65 39.38 -16.72
C GLU A 11 -0.52 38.86 -15.88
N SER A 12 -1.18 37.76 -16.28
CA SER A 12 -2.23 37.15 -15.46
C SER A 12 -1.66 36.71 -14.10
N LEU A 13 -2.54 36.60 -13.08
CA LEU A 13 -2.10 36.17 -11.77
C LEU A 13 -1.51 34.76 -11.84
N LEU A 14 -2.17 33.85 -12.55
CA LEU A 14 -1.67 32.49 -12.77
C LEU A 14 -0.27 32.47 -13.41
N ALA A 15 -0.05 33.24 -14.47
CA ALA A 15 1.23 33.27 -15.18
C ALA A 15 2.36 33.83 -14.31
N ARG A 16 2.08 34.86 -13.50
CA ARG A 16 3.07 35.44 -12.57
C ARG A 16 3.40 34.49 -11.42
N THR A 17 2.39 33.85 -10.82
CA THR A 17 2.58 32.86 -9.75
C THR A 17 3.44 31.70 -10.23
N VAL A 18 3.11 31.10 -11.38
CA VAL A 18 3.88 29.97 -11.93
C VAL A 18 5.32 30.37 -12.26
N ARG A 19 5.55 31.60 -12.74
CA ARG A 19 6.90 32.13 -12.98
C ARG A 19 7.68 32.36 -11.68
N GLY A 20 7.00 32.57 -10.55
CA GLY A 20 7.60 32.71 -9.22
C GLY A 20 8.05 31.39 -8.61
N ILE A 21 7.46 30.26 -9.01
CA ILE A 21 7.78 28.96 -8.44
C ILE A 21 9.23 28.56 -8.75
N ARG A 22 9.95 28.15 -7.70
CA ARG A 22 11.27 27.55 -7.76
C ARG A 22 11.21 26.26 -6.95
N GLY A 23 11.91 25.21 -7.39
CA GLY A 23 11.98 23.96 -6.62
C GLY A 23 12.59 24.13 -5.23
N ALA A 24 12.64 23.02 -4.49
CA ALA A 24 13.25 22.97 -3.17
C ALA A 24 14.71 23.48 -3.20
N ASP A 25 15.13 24.16 -2.13
CA ASP A 25 16.50 24.67 -2.00
C ASP A 25 17.48 23.51 -1.81
N ALA A 26 18.36 23.31 -2.79
CA ALA A 26 19.33 22.23 -2.77
C ALA A 26 20.32 22.34 -1.60
N LYS A 27 20.70 23.55 -1.17
CA LYS A 27 21.65 23.72 -0.05
C LYS A 27 20.99 23.35 1.27
N ALA A 28 19.72 23.72 1.47
CA ALA A 28 18.97 23.35 2.66
C ALA A 28 18.69 21.84 2.72
N LEU A 29 18.40 21.20 1.58
CA LEU A 29 18.28 19.74 1.49
C LEU A 29 19.58 19.05 1.94
N GLU A 30 20.72 19.46 1.40
CA GLU A 30 22.03 18.89 1.77
C GLU A 30 22.39 19.17 3.24
N ALA A 31 22.14 20.39 3.72
CA ALA A 31 22.39 20.74 5.12
C ALA A 31 21.52 19.91 6.08
N ALA A 32 20.25 19.66 5.74
CA ALA A 32 19.36 18.84 6.55
C ALA A 32 19.75 17.36 6.53
N ARG A 33 20.18 16.82 5.37
CA ARG A 33 20.74 15.46 5.27
C ARG A 33 21.98 15.30 6.15
N ALA A 34 22.92 16.24 6.05
CA ALA A 34 24.12 16.24 6.87
C ALA A 34 23.77 16.28 8.36
N ARG A 35 22.80 17.10 8.76
CA ARG A 35 22.32 17.16 10.15
C ARG A 35 21.67 15.84 10.61
N GLN A 36 20.81 15.22 9.79
CA GLN A 36 20.18 13.93 10.11
C GLN A 36 21.19 12.82 10.42
N GLN A 37 22.35 12.85 9.77
CA GLN A 37 23.41 11.86 9.95
C GLN A 37 24.14 11.99 11.29
N LEU A 38 24.06 13.15 11.94
CA LEU A 38 24.73 13.44 13.22
C LEU A 38 23.84 13.15 14.44
N LEU A 39 22.53 13.03 14.25
CA LEU A 39 21.58 12.82 15.35
C LEU A 39 21.81 11.47 16.03
N THR A 40 21.61 11.43 17.35
CA THR A 40 21.77 10.27 18.27
C THR A 40 20.87 9.07 17.99
N LYS A 41 20.93 8.55 16.78
CA LYS A 41 20.12 7.42 16.30
C LYS A 41 20.87 6.63 15.22
N PRO A 42 20.58 5.33 15.06
CA PRO A 42 21.01 4.61 13.88
C PRO A 42 20.49 5.30 12.61
N GLU A 43 21.31 5.29 11.55
CA GLU A 43 20.94 5.89 10.27
C GLU A 43 19.66 5.27 9.71
N GLY A 44 18.72 6.12 9.28
CA GLY A 44 17.43 5.69 8.73
C GLY A 44 16.44 5.11 9.73
N SER A 45 16.77 5.03 11.02
CA SER A 45 15.88 4.40 12.02
C SER A 45 14.55 5.13 12.23
N LEU A 46 14.44 6.41 11.87
CA LEU A 46 13.17 7.16 11.91
C LEU A 46 12.38 7.13 10.59
N GLY A 47 12.89 6.43 9.57
CA GLY A 47 12.20 6.22 8.29
C GLY A 47 11.71 7.52 7.63
N LEU A 48 10.42 7.57 7.29
CA LEU A 48 9.81 8.69 6.59
C LEU A 48 9.89 10.04 7.32
N LEU A 49 10.07 10.04 8.65
CA LEU A 49 10.26 11.29 9.39
C LEU A 49 11.58 11.98 9.02
N GLU A 50 12.61 11.21 8.66
CA GLU A 50 13.89 11.77 8.21
C GLU A 50 13.73 12.45 6.85
N ASP A 51 13.13 11.73 5.90
CA ASP A 51 12.86 12.26 4.56
C ASP A 51 11.94 13.49 4.61
N LEU A 52 10.92 13.47 5.49
CA LEU A 52 9.99 14.59 5.66
C LEU A 52 10.70 15.84 6.16
N SER A 53 11.55 15.73 7.19
CA SER A 53 12.25 16.90 7.73
C SER A 53 13.30 17.47 6.78
N ILE A 54 13.97 16.62 6.00
CA ILE A 54 14.85 17.04 4.90
C ILE A 54 14.04 17.82 3.87
N ARG A 55 12.91 17.27 3.41
CA ARG A 55 12.05 17.95 2.42
C ARG A 55 11.53 19.29 2.94
N LEU A 56 11.10 19.37 4.20
CA LEU A 56 10.68 20.63 4.82
C LEU A 56 11.80 21.68 4.80
N ALA A 57 13.04 21.29 5.10
CA ALA A 57 14.18 22.21 5.01
C ALA A 57 14.36 22.73 3.59
N GLY A 58 14.23 21.87 2.57
CA GLY A 58 14.25 22.27 1.16
C GLY A 58 13.10 23.21 0.77
N MET A 59 11.89 22.95 1.26
CA MET A 59 10.71 23.80 1.02
C MET A 59 10.92 25.21 1.58
N TYR A 60 11.20 25.32 2.88
CA TYR A 60 11.44 26.61 3.54
C TYR A 60 12.77 27.26 3.13
N GLY A 61 13.73 26.47 2.64
CA GLY A 61 15.04 26.94 2.21
C GLY A 61 16.04 27.21 3.35
N GLN A 62 15.86 26.58 4.51
CA GLN A 62 16.70 26.84 5.68
C GLN A 62 16.86 25.64 6.62
N VAL A 63 17.98 25.65 7.36
CA VAL A 63 18.28 24.78 8.51
C VAL A 63 18.84 25.68 9.63
N PRO A 64 18.33 25.64 10.88
CA PRO A 64 17.23 24.80 11.37
C PRO A 64 15.92 25.06 10.61
N VAL A 65 15.14 24.01 10.42
CA VAL A 65 13.92 24.07 9.61
C VAL A 65 12.82 24.79 10.38
N THR A 66 11.94 25.53 9.69
CA THR A 66 10.74 26.08 10.33
C THR A 66 9.85 24.95 10.84
N VAL A 67 9.42 25.04 12.10
CA VAL A 67 8.34 24.20 12.62
C VAL A 67 7.02 24.89 12.27
N PRO A 68 6.16 24.30 11.42
CA PRO A 68 4.91 24.93 11.04
C PRO A 68 3.98 25.11 12.26
N SER A 69 3.42 26.31 12.41
CA SER A 69 2.69 26.72 13.62
C SER A 69 1.45 27.57 13.33
N HIS A 70 1.30 28.09 12.11
CA HIS A 70 0.15 28.89 11.68
C HIS A 70 -0.54 28.23 10.47
N PRO A 71 -1.15 27.05 10.65
CA PRO A 71 -1.82 26.34 9.57
C PRO A 71 -3.10 27.06 9.10
N VAL A 72 -3.29 27.12 7.77
CA VAL A 72 -4.56 27.56 7.16
C VAL A 72 -5.13 26.45 6.27
N VAL A 73 -6.37 26.05 6.57
CA VAL A 73 -7.15 25.15 5.75
C VAL A 73 -7.91 25.96 4.70
N GLY A 74 -7.53 25.82 3.43
CA GLY A 74 -8.28 26.33 2.30
C GLY A 74 -9.30 25.29 1.85
N LEU A 75 -10.57 25.49 2.22
CA LEU A 75 -11.67 24.62 1.84
C LEU A 75 -12.44 25.23 0.67
N PHE A 76 -12.48 24.54 -0.47
CA PHE A 76 -13.12 25.04 -1.69
C PHE A 76 -14.35 24.20 -2.05
N ALA A 77 -15.47 24.86 -2.33
CA ALA A 77 -16.72 24.19 -2.64
C ALA A 77 -17.19 24.41 -4.09
N GLY A 78 -17.70 23.34 -4.70
CA GLY A 78 -18.19 23.34 -6.07
C GLY A 78 -19.15 22.16 -6.34
N ASP A 79 -20.20 22.39 -7.13
CA ASP A 79 -21.14 21.34 -7.55
C ASP A 79 -20.90 20.90 -9.00
N HIS A 80 -21.32 19.67 -9.32
CA HIS A 80 -21.02 19.06 -10.62
C HIS A 80 -22.25 18.63 -11.41
N GLY A 81 -22.31 19.03 -12.69
CA GLY A 81 -23.38 18.62 -13.61
C GLY A 81 -23.45 17.11 -13.83
N VAL A 82 -22.32 16.40 -13.71
CA VAL A 82 -22.24 14.94 -13.84
C VAL A 82 -23.05 14.19 -12.77
N TRP A 83 -23.44 14.87 -11.68
CA TRP A 83 -24.41 14.33 -10.73
C TRP A 83 -25.70 13.84 -11.41
N ALA A 84 -26.15 14.50 -12.48
CA ALA A 84 -27.33 14.11 -13.26
C ALA A 84 -27.23 12.69 -13.87
N GLN A 85 -26.01 12.14 -13.97
CA GLN A 85 -25.76 10.77 -14.41
C GLN A 85 -25.93 9.73 -13.28
N GLY A 86 -26.28 10.11 -12.05
CA GLY A 86 -26.50 9.14 -10.95
C GLY A 86 -25.21 8.53 -10.39
N VAL A 87 -24.09 9.26 -10.48
CA VAL A 87 -22.78 8.83 -9.97
C VAL A 87 -22.63 8.97 -8.44
N SER A 88 -23.57 9.68 -7.79
CA SER A 88 -23.64 9.85 -6.34
C SER A 88 -25.05 9.48 -5.83
N PRO A 89 -25.19 8.81 -4.66
CA PRO A 89 -26.48 8.69 -3.98
C PRO A 89 -27.00 10.02 -3.43
N ASP A 90 -26.08 10.91 -3.10
CA ASP A 90 -26.35 12.06 -2.25
C ASP A 90 -26.99 13.22 -3.03
N PRO A 91 -27.97 13.93 -2.44
CA PRO A 91 -28.57 15.13 -3.04
C PRO A 91 -27.56 16.29 -3.07
N GLN A 92 -27.60 17.13 -4.11
CA GLN A 92 -26.63 18.23 -4.30
C GLN A 92 -26.72 19.32 -3.21
N GLU A 93 -27.88 19.46 -2.57
CA GLU A 93 -28.09 20.39 -1.47
C GLU A 93 -27.16 20.11 -0.28
N ILE A 94 -26.59 18.91 -0.16
CA ILE A 94 -25.61 18.59 0.88
C ILE A 94 -24.36 19.45 0.75
N THR A 95 -23.94 19.85 -0.46
CA THR A 95 -22.80 20.77 -0.66
C THR A 95 -22.97 22.05 0.16
N THR A 96 -24.14 22.69 0.06
CA THR A 96 -24.42 23.93 0.78
C THR A 96 -24.71 23.72 2.25
N GLN A 97 -25.41 22.64 2.61
CA GLN A 97 -25.67 22.28 4.00
C GLN A 97 -24.37 22.03 4.78
N GLN A 98 -23.41 21.33 4.17
CA GLN A 98 -22.11 21.09 4.80
C GLN A 98 -21.28 22.36 4.90
N MET A 99 -21.30 23.27 3.92
CA MET A 99 -20.65 24.58 4.08
C MET A 99 -21.21 25.36 5.26
N ILE A 100 -22.53 25.38 5.45
CA ILE A 100 -23.18 26.02 6.61
C ILE A 100 -22.74 25.34 7.91
N ASN A 101 -22.75 24.01 7.94
CA ASN A 101 -22.32 23.21 9.09
C ASN A 101 -20.83 23.46 9.44
N MET A 102 -19.95 23.54 8.43
CA MET A 102 -18.54 23.86 8.59
C MET A 102 -18.35 25.26 9.17
N ALA A 103 -19.05 26.25 8.63
CA ALA A 103 -19.01 27.65 9.09
C ALA A 103 -19.56 27.80 10.53
N ALA A 104 -20.55 26.99 10.91
CA ALA A 104 -21.07 26.91 12.27
C ALA A 104 -20.15 26.12 13.23
N GLY A 105 -19.06 25.53 12.74
CA GLY A 105 -18.08 24.81 13.55
C GLY A 105 -18.42 23.34 13.84
N GLY A 106 -19.45 22.78 13.20
CA GLY A 106 -19.99 21.46 13.48
C GLY A 106 -19.41 20.32 12.64
N ALA A 107 -18.74 20.61 11.53
CA ALA A 107 -18.11 19.59 10.68
C ALA A 107 -16.82 19.04 11.30
N ALA A 108 -16.39 17.86 10.85
CA ALA A 108 -15.17 17.21 11.34
C ALA A 108 -13.94 18.10 11.13
N ILE A 109 -13.80 18.69 9.93
CA ILE A 109 -12.70 19.63 9.65
C ILE A 109 -12.74 20.85 10.58
N SER A 110 -13.92 21.35 10.96
CA SER A 110 -14.04 22.49 11.88
C SER A 110 -13.58 22.14 13.30
N VAL A 111 -13.90 20.92 13.77
CA VAL A 111 -13.44 20.41 15.07
C VAL A 111 -11.93 20.23 15.07
N LEU A 112 -11.39 19.58 14.05
CA LEU A 112 -9.96 19.32 13.92
C LEU A 112 -9.15 20.60 13.72
N SER A 113 -9.65 21.56 12.94
CA SER A 113 -9.00 22.86 12.74
C SER A 113 -8.85 23.61 14.06
N ARG A 114 -9.92 23.67 14.86
CA ARG A 114 -9.86 24.29 16.20
C ARG A 114 -8.88 23.58 17.13
N GLN A 115 -8.85 22.24 17.11
CA GLN A 115 -7.91 21.47 17.93
C GLN A 115 -6.45 21.73 17.54
N MET A 116 -6.17 21.83 16.24
CA MET A 116 -4.82 22.00 15.70
C MET A 116 -4.40 23.48 15.58
N GLY A 117 -5.22 24.43 16.06
CA GLY A 117 -4.95 25.86 15.96
C GLY A 117 -4.98 26.41 14.53
N ALA A 118 -5.65 25.71 13.61
CA ALA A 118 -5.75 26.11 12.21
C ALA A 118 -6.92 27.05 11.95
N GLN A 119 -6.69 28.03 11.08
CA GLN A 119 -7.79 28.81 10.52
C GLN A 119 -8.47 28.00 9.41
N LEU A 120 -9.80 27.98 9.41
CA LEU A 120 -10.60 27.32 8.38
C LEU A 120 -11.21 28.37 7.45
N TRP A 121 -10.76 28.40 6.20
CA TRP A 121 -11.22 29.34 5.18
C TRP A 121 -12.08 28.62 4.15
N ILE A 122 -13.39 28.74 4.31
CA ILE A 122 -14.39 28.16 3.41
C ILE A 122 -14.62 29.13 2.26
N THR A 123 -14.50 28.64 1.02
CA THR A 123 -14.65 29.44 -0.20
C THR A 123 -15.63 28.76 -1.14
N ASP A 124 -16.74 29.42 -1.43
CA ASP A 124 -17.66 29.01 -2.50
C ASP A 124 -17.05 29.45 -3.84
N VAL A 125 -16.67 28.47 -4.67
CA VAL A 125 -16.13 28.69 -6.02
C VAL A 125 -17.15 28.32 -7.10
N GLY A 126 -18.13 27.48 -6.77
CA GLY A 126 -19.16 27.10 -7.72
C GLY A 126 -20.25 26.18 -7.17
N ALA A 127 -20.67 26.35 -5.92
CA ALA A 127 -21.82 25.66 -5.37
C ALA A 127 -23.10 26.08 -6.12
N ARG A 128 -24.04 25.14 -6.31
CA ARG A 128 -25.25 25.36 -7.12
C ARG A 128 -26.22 26.35 -6.47
N HIS A 129 -26.23 26.42 -5.15
CA HIS A 129 -27.10 27.31 -4.38
C HIS A 129 -26.27 28.32 -3.58
N GLU A 130 -26.84 29.51 -3.38
CA GLU A 130 -26.25 30.53 -2.51
C GLU A 130 -26.22 30.05 -1.05
N VAL A 131 -25.15 30.42 -0.35
CA VAL A 131 -24.97 30.12 1.07
C VAL A 131 -24.92 31.42 1.85
N ASP A 132 -25.89 31.59 2.74
CA ASP A 132 -25.92 32.66 3.73
C ASP A 132 -25.21 32.20 5.01
N ALA A 133 -23.87 32.26 4.98
CA ALA A 133 -23.00 31.92 6.10
C ALA A 133 -21.69 32.75 5.99
N PRO A 134 -20.90 32.89 7.06
CA PRO A 134 -19.63 33.63 7.04
C PRO A 134 -18.54 32.86 6.27
N ILE A 135 -18.69 32.77 4.95
CA ILE A 135 -17.78 32.12 4.02
C ILE A 135 -17.28 33.13 2.97
N ARG A 136 -16.20 32.79 2.26
CA ARG A 136 -15.66 33.59 1.17
C ARG A 136 -16.50 33.35 -0.09
N GLN A 137 -17.14 34.40 -0.59
CA GLN A 137 -17.97 34.36 -1.80
C GLN A 137 -17.09 34.66 -3.03
N ARG A 138 -16.62 33.61 -3.71
CA ARG A 138 -15.77 33.69 -4.91
C ARG A 138 -16.31 32.80 -6.04
N CYS A 139 -17.64 32.71 -6.12
CA CYS A 139 -18.32 31.83 -7.07
C CYS A 139 -18.06 32.30 -8.51
N VAL A 140 -17.39 31.46 -9.30
CA VAL A 140 -17.16 31.66 -10.74
C VAL A 140 -18.46 31.41 -11.50
N ARG A 141 -19.06 30.23 -11.29
CA ARG A 141 -20.38 29.87 -11.81
C ARG A 141 -21.05 28.81 -10.94
N ARG A 142 -22.38 28.85 -10.90
CA ARG A 142 -23.24 27.91 -10.15
C ARG A 142 -23.21 26.51 -10.78
N GLY A 143 -22.30 25.67 -10.29
CA GLY A 143 -22.09 24.30 -10.73
C GLY A 143 -21.42 24.21 -12.09
N THR A 144 -20.62 23.16 -12.28
CA THR A 144 -20.07 22.80 -13.60
C THR A 144 -21.12 22.11 -14.48
N ASP A 145 -20.85 22.05 -15.78
CA ASP A 145 -21.64 21.29 -16.73
C ASP A 145 -21.34 19.78 -16.62
N ASP A 146 -22.14 18.95 -17.27
CA ASP A 146 -21.97 17.49 -17.24
C ASP A 146 -20.82 17.04 -18.14
N ILE A 147 -19.70 16.65 -17.51
CA ILE A 147 -18.49 16.18 -18.19
C ILE A 147 -18.72 14.98 -19.12
N SER A 148 -19.82 14.24 -18.95
CA SER A 148 -20.17 13.12 -19.82
C SER A 148 -20.81 13.54 -21.16
N GLN A 149 -21.18 14.82 -21.29
CA GLN A 149 -21.84 15.40 -22.47
C GLN A 149 -20.99 16.49 -23.16
N GLY A 150 -20.00 17.06 -22.46
CA GLY A 150 -19.15 18.13 -22.96
C GLY A 150 -18.16 18.59 -21.88
N PRO A 151 -17.51 19.75 -22.06
CA PRO A 151 -16.58 20.27 -21.06
C PRO A 151 -17.32 20.70 -19.78
N ALA A 152 -16.68 20.56 -18.61
CA ALA A 152 -17.22 21.03 -17.32
C ALA A 152 -17.38 22.55 -17.28
N MET A 153 -16.43 23.29 -17.86
CA MET A 153 -16.36 24.74 -17.85
C MET A 153 -15.55 25.24 -19.05
N SER A 154 -15.62 26.54 -19.33
CA SER A 154 -14.75 27.19 -20.31
C SER A 154 -13.30 27.26 -19.82
N LEU A 155 -12.37 27.53 -20.74
CA LEU A 155 -10.96 27.72 -20.37
C LEU A 155 -10.76 28.92 -19.44
N ASP A 156 -11.47 30.03 -19.70
CA ASP A 156 -11.39 31.26 -18.90
C ASP A 156 -11.93 31.03 -17.49
N GLU A 157 -13.04 30.31 -17.36
CA GLU A 157 -13.60 29.90 -16.06
C GLU A 157 -12.63 29.01 -15.25
N ALA A 158 -11.89 28.11 -15.92
CA ALA A 158 -10.87 27.29 -15.26
C ALA A 158 -9.68 28.13 -14.77
N VAL A 159 -9.26 29.13 -15.56
CA VAL A 159 -8.21 30.09 -15.16
C VAL A 159 -8.70 30.95 -13.99
N GLU A 160 -9.92 31.47 -14.04
CA GLU A 160 -10.51 32.26 -12.95
C GLU A 160 -10.56 31.46 -11.64
N ALA A 161 -11.00 30.20 -11.69
CA ALA A 161 -11.04 29.34 -10.51
C ALA A 161 -9.64 29.00 -9.97
N LEU A 162 -8.64 28.77 -10.84
CA LEU A 162 -7.23 28.66 -10.43
C LEU A 162 -6.78 29.94 -9.72
N GLU A 163 -7.12 31.11 -10.25
CA GLU A 163 -6.77 32.39 -9.66
C GLU A 163 -7.45 32.63 -8.30
N VAL A 164 -8.72 32.21 -8.10
CA VAL A 164 -9.37 32.20 -6.77
C VAL A 164 -8.57 31.41 -5.74
N GLY A 165 -8.06 30.24 -6.14
CA GLY A 165 -7.17 29.42 -5.34
C GLY A 165 -5.86 30.13 -4.98
N ILE A 166 -5.23 30.74 -5.98
CA ILE A 166 -3.98 31.48 -5.80
C ILE A 166 -4.18 32.66 -4.85
N GLU A 167 -5.21 33.48 -5.07
CA GLU A 167 -5.53 34.63 -4.21
C GLU A 167 -5.78 34.21 -2.77
N THR A 168 -6.46 33.07 -2.58
CA THR A 168 -6.72 32.52 -1.26
C THR A 168 -5.44 32.07 -0.57
N GLY A 169 -4.53 31.40 -1.29
CA GLY A 169 -3.25 30.96 -0.75
C GLY A 169 -2.30 32.12 -0.44
N VAL A 170 -2.18 33.08 -1.36
CA VAL A 170 -1.37 34.29 -1.17
C VAL A 170 -1.87 35.09 0.03
N ALA A 171 -3.18 35.31 0.13
CA ALA A 171 -3.76 36.02 1.28
C ALA A 171 -3.53 35.29 2.60
N ALA A 172 -3.53 33.96 2.63
CA ALA A 172 -3.21 33.18 3.82
C ALA A 172 -1.75 33.39 4.25
N VAL A 173 -0.81 33.34 3.30
CA VAL A 173 0.62 33.57 3.55
C VAL A 173 0.89 35.01 4.02
N GLU A 174 0.25 36.00 3.39
CA GLU A 174 0.34 37.40 3.81
C GLU A 174 -0.20 37.62 5.23
N GLN A 175 -1.13 36.78 5.68
CA GLN A 175 -1.66 36.77 7.06
C GLN A 175 -0.83 35.90 8.02
N GLY A 176 0.33 35.41 7.58
CA GLY A 176 1.30 34.69 8.41
C GLY A 176 1.20 33.17 8.36
N ALA A 177 0.44 32.60 7.42
CA ALA A 177 0.41 31.14 7.26
C ALA A 177 1.80 30.60 6.88
N ASP A 178 2.28 29.62 7.63
CA ASP A 178 3.55 28.94 7.38
C ASP A 178 3.36 27.53 6.80
N ILE A 179 2.12 27.04 6.72
CA ILE A 179 1.72 25.81 6.03
C ILE A 179 0.26 25.92 5.57
N LEU A 180 -0.01 25.43 4.37
CA LEU A 180 -1.36 25.36 3.82
C LEU A 180 -1.90 23.94 3.88
N ILE A 181 -3.22 23.80 3.96
CA ILE A 181 -3.91 22.51 4.02
C ILE A 181 -5.09 22.57 3.04
N THR A 182 -5.18 21.63 2.11
CA THR A 182 -6.30 21.59 1.15
C THR A 182 -7.52 20.92 1.76
N GLY A 183 -8.70 21.50 1.54
CA GLY A 183 -9.99 20.87 1.78
C GLY A 183 -10.94 21.14 0.62
N GLU A 184 -11.98 20.31 0.53
CA GLU A 184 -13.00 20.45 -0.51
C GLU A 184 -14.39 20.13 0.02
N MET A 185 -15.40 20.55 -0.73
CA MET A 185 -16.77 20.09 -0.56
C MET A 185 -17.49 20.09 -1.91
N GLY A 186 -18.02 18.95 -2.34
CA GLY A 186 -18.78 18.90 -3.57
C GLY A 186 -19.43 17.55 -3.83
N ILE A 187 -20.74 17.54 -4.05
CA ILE A 187 -21.42 16.31 -4.41
C ILE A 187 -21.05 15.89 -5.84
N ALA A 188 -20.72 14.59 -5.99
CA ALA A 188 -20.24 13.94 -7.22
C ALA A 188 -18.81 14.26 -7.67
N ASN A 189 -18.05 15.05 -6.91
CA ASN A 189 -16.70 15.53 -7.27
C ASN A 189 -15.62 14.43 -7.39
N THR A 190 -15.81 13.27 -6.76
CA THR A 190 -14.93 12.11 -6.95
C THR A 190 -14.94 11.57 -8.40
N THR A 191 -15.95 11.93 -9.20
CA THR A 191 -16.04 11.57 -10.62
C THR A 191 -15.07 12.37 -11.48
N PRO A 192 -15.10 13.72 -11.48
CA PRO A 192 -14.07 14.54 -12.14
C PRO A 192 -12.67 14.28 -11.57
N ALA A 193 -12.52 14.03 -10.26
CA ALA A 193 -11.23 13.64 -9.68
C ALA A 193 -10.66 12.39 -10.35
N SER A 194 -11.48 11.35 -10.53
CA SER A 194 -11.09 10.10 -11.22
C SER A 194 -10.73 10.36 -12.70
N ALA A 195 -11.45 11.25 -13.38
CA ALA A 195 -11.15 11.62 -14.76
C ALA A 195 -9.79 12.34 -14.86
N LEU A 196 -9.53 13.34 -14.01
CA LEU A 196 -8.25 14.05 -13.97
C LEU A 196 -7.08 13.13 -13.61
N ILE A 197 -7.25 12.25 -12.61
CA ILE A 197 -6.23 11.27 -12.24
C ILE A 197 -5.94 10.34 -13.42
N SER A 198 -6.97 9.84 -14.12
CA SER A 198 -6.79 9.02 -15.32
C SER A 198 -5.99 9.75 -16.39
N VAL A 199 -6.29 11.03 -16.64
CA VAL A 199 -5.55 11.86 -17.62
C VAL A 199 -4.08 12.02 -17.24
N PHE A 200 -3.78 12.37 -15.99
CA PHE A 200 -2.42 12.72 -15.58
C PHE A 200 -1.54 11.52 -15.24
N THR A 201 -2.14 10.38 -14.87
CA THR A 201 -1.40 9.13 -14.62
C THR A 201 -1.33 8.23 -15.85
N GLY A 202 -2.22 8.41 -16.83
CA GLY A 202 -2.37 7.51 -17.97
C GLY A 202 -3.05 6.17 -17.64
N LEU A 203 -3.48 5.97 -16.40
CA LEU A 203 -4.16 4.76 -15.96
C LEU A 203 -5.63 4.75 -16.42
N PRO A 204 -6.20 3.58 -16.72
CA PRO A 204 -7.58 3.48 -17.15
C PRO A 204 -8.58 3.88 -16.04
N PRO A 205 -9.77 4.39 -16.38
CA PRO A 205 -10.79 4.79 -15.40
C PRO A 205 -11.11 3.74 -14.33
N ALA A 206 -11.06 2.45 -14.69
CA ALA A 206 -11.32 1.34 -13.79
C ALA A 206 -10.30 1.21 -12.65
N GLU A 207 -9.07 1.68 -12.84
CA GLU A 207 -7.98 1.58 -11.85
C GLU A 207 -7.93 2.79 -10.91
N VAL A 208 -8.60 3.89 -11.24
CA VAL A 208 -8.52 5.15 -10.47
C VAL A 208 -9.86 5.58 -9.86
N THR A 209 -10.95 4.95 -10.27
CA THR A 209 -12.30 5.25 -9.79
C THR A 209 -12.66 4.34 -8.62
N GLY A 210 -12.90 4.91 -7.44
CA GLY A 210 -13.46 4.19 -6.29
C GLY A 210 -14.95 4.44 -6.06
N ARG A 211 -15.42 3.99 -4.90
CA ARG A 211 -16.85 3.94 -4.53
C ARG A 211 -17.38 5.27 -3.99
N GLY A 212 -16.52 6.23 -3.68
CA GLY A 212 -16.88 7.49 -3.03
C GLY A 212 -17.57 7.25 -1.68
N ALA A 213 -18.64 8.00 -1.42
CA ALA A 213 -19.47 7.94 -0.22
C ALA A 213 -20.34 6.67 -0.10
N GLY A 214 -19.82 5.49 -0.46
CA GLY A 214 -20.47 4.19 -0.19
C GLY A 214 -21.28 3.59 -1.34
N SER A 215 -20.86 3.77 -2.59
CA SER A 215 -21.54 3.17 -3.76
C SER A 215 -21.45 1.63 -3.80
N ASP A 216 -22.56 0.98 -4.17
CA ASP A 216 -22.61 -0.45 -4.48
C ASP A 216 -21.83 -0.81 -5.76
N ASP A 217 -21.66 -2.10 -6.04
CA ASP A 217 -20.90 -2.58 -7.21
C ASP A 217 -21.47 -2.08 -8.54
N ARG A 218 -22.79 -1.99 -8.63
CA ARG A 218 -23.49 -1.54 -9.83
C ARG A 218 -23.22 -0.06 -10.09
N ARG A 219 -23.34 0.80 -9.07
CA ARG A 219 -23.07 2.23 -9.17
C ARG A 219 -21.59 2.49 -9.39
N HIS A 220 -20.70 1.69 -8.80
CA HIS A 220 -19.25 1.78 -9.06
C HIS A 220 -18.92 1.51 -10.53
N GLN A 221 -19.43 0.41 -11.11
CA GLN A 221 -19.28 0.11 -12.53
C GLN A 221 -19.89 1.19 -13.43
N HIS A 222 -21.08 1.70 -13.06
CA HIS A 222 -21.72 2.80 -13.77
C HIS A 222 -20.86 4.06 -13.77
N LYS A 223 -20.30 4.43 -12.61
CA LYS A 223 -19.39 5.59 -12.47
C LYS A 223 -18.14 5.43 -13.32
N ILE A 224 -17.52 4.24 -13.36
CA ILE A 224 -16.40 3.95 -14.28
C ILE A 224 -16.81 4.22 -15.74
N GLY A 225 -18.00 3.78 -16.14
CA GLY A 225 -18.54 4.04 -17.47
C GLY A 225 -18.76 5.53 -17.77
N VAL A 226 -19.23 6.31 -16.78
CA VAL A 226 -19.40 7.76 -16.90
C VAL A 226 -18.04 8.47 -17.04
N VAL A 227 -17.03 8.09 -16.25
CA VAL A 227 -15.66 8.62 -16.38
C VAL A 227 -15.09 8.31 -17.76
N ALA A 228 -15.21 7.06 -18.22
CA ALA A 228 -14.75 6.66 -19.55
C ALA A 228 -15.42 7.47 -20.67
N ARG A 229 -16.73 7.71 -20.57
CA ARG A 229 -17.47 8.56 -21.51
C ARG A 229 -16.98 10.01 -21.48
N ALA A 230 -16.75 10.57 -20.30
CA ALA A 230 -16.26 11.93 -20.14
C ALA A 230 -14.92 12.14 -20.85
N LEU A 231 -13.99 11.19 -20.70
CA LEU A 231 -12.71 11.20 -21.40
C LEU A 231 -12.87 11.07 -22.92
N GLN A 232 -13.79 10.22 -23.38
CA GLN A 232 -14.05 10.02 -24.81
C GLN A 232 -14.62 11.26 -25.49
N VAL A 233 -15.60 11.91 -24.86
CA VAL A 233 -16.29 13.10 -25.40
C VAL A 233 -15.35 14.30 -25.42
N ASN A 234 -14.61 14.53 -24.33
CA ASN A 234 -13.81 15.73 -24.18
C ASN A 234 -12.40 15.64 -24.76
N ARG A 235 -11.83 14.43 -24.84
CA ARG A 235 -10.45 14.16 -25.26
C ARG A 235 -9.45 15.12 -24.57
N PRO A 236 -9.41 15.15 -23.23
CA PRO A 236 -8.42 15.93 -22.49
C PRO A 236 -7.02 15.35 -22.70
N GLU A 237 -5.99 16.21 -22.70
CA GLU A 237 -4.59 15.81 -22.87
C GLU A 237 -3.75 16.30 -21.70
N ALA A 238 -2.94 15.42 -21.10
CA ALA A 238 -2.08 15.76 -19.96
C ALA A 238 -1.03 16.85 -20.26
N LYS A 239 -0.70 17.06 -21.54
CA LYS A 239 0.22 18.12 -21.98
C LYS A 239 -0.44 19.52 -21.96
N HIS A 240 -1.77 19.58 -21.89
CA HIS A 240 -2.57 20.81 -21.78
C HIS A 240 -3.37 20.78 -20.46
N PRO A 241 -2.71 20.91 -19.30
CA PRO A 241 -3.33 20.60 -18.00
C PRO A 241 -4.53 21.50 -17.66
N ILE A 242 -4.49 22.77 -18.06
CA ILE A 242 -5.59 23.72 -17.78
C ILE A 242 -6.79 23.44 -18.69
N GLU A 243 -6.56 23.02 -19.94
CA GLU A 243 -7.65 22.55 -20.81
C GLU A 243 -8.23 21.22 -20.32
N ALA A 244 -7.40 20.31 -19.83
CA ALA A 244 -7.86 19.06 -19.22
C ALA A 244 -8.73 19.33 -17.98
N LEU A 245 -8.32 20.27 -17.13
CA LEU A 245 -9.09 20.76 -15.99
C LEU A 245 -10.43 21.38 -16.42
N ALA A 246 -10.43 22.26 -17.43
CA ALA A 246 -11.66 22.86 -17.96
C ALA A 246 -12.63 21.80 -18.52
N LYS A 247 -12.09 20.77 -19.16
CA LYS A 247 -12.86 19.70 -19.80
C LYS A 247 -13.49 18.72 -18.81
N VAL A 248 -12.71 18.20 -17.86
CA VAL A 248 -13.16 17.07 -17.01
C VAL A 248 -12.99 17.29 -15.51
N GLY A 249 -12.70 18.53 -15.08
CA GLY A 249 -12.49 18.88 -13.69
C GLY A 249 -13.68 19.53 -13.00
N GLY A 250 -13.37 20.37 -12.00
CA GLY A 250 -14.30 21.07 -11.13
C GLY A 250 -13.75 22.45 -10.72
N PHE A 251 -14.63 23.35 -10.29
CA PHE A 251 -14.22 24.68 -9.82
C PHE A 251 -13.36 24.58 -8.55
N GLU A 252 -13.72 23.70 -7.63
CA GLU A 252 -12.98 23.39 -6.43
C GLU A 252 -11.68 22.62 -6.70
N HIS A 253 -11.64 21.78 -7.74
CA HIS A 253 -10.39 21.17 -8.21
C HIS A 253 -9.41 22.25 -8.70
N ALA A 254 -9.92 23.19 -9.51
CA ALA A 254 -9.14 24.29 -10.04
C ALA A 254 -8.62 25.20 -8.92
N ALA A 255 -9.48 25.59 -7.99
CA ALA A 255 -9.09 26.40 -6.85
C ALA A 255 -8.08 25.70 -5.94
N MET A 256 -8.23 24.40 -5.66
CA MET A 256 -7.21 23.66 -4.91
C MET A 256 -5.87 23.59 -5.65
N ALA A 257 -5.88 23.41 -6.97
CA ALA A 257 -4.64 23.42 -7.76
C ALA A 257 -3.97 24.81 -7.70
N GLY A 258 -4.75 25.89 -7.77
CA GLY A 258 -4.27 27.25 -7.58
C GLY A 258 -3.70 27.51 -6.18
N PHE A 259 -4.35 26.98 -5.15
CA PHE A 259 -3.90 27.06 -3.76
C PHE A 259 -2.56 26.34 -3.54
N ILE A 260 -2.36 25.18 -4.17
CA ILE A 260 -1.08 24.45 -4.19
C ILE A 260 0.00 25.26 -4.92
N LEU A 261 -0.32 25.88 -6.07
CA LEU A 261 0.62 26.74 -6.79
C LEU A 261 1.02 27.98 -5.97
N ALA A 262 0.09 28.56 -5.19
CA ALA A 262 0.40 29.65 -4.28
C ALA A 262 1.36 29.21 -3.16
N ALA A 263 1.14 28.04 -2.54
CA ALA A 263 2.06 27.49 -1.53
C ALA A 263 3.49 27.35 -2.10
N ALA A 264 3.59 26.77 -3.31
CA ALA A 264 4.87 26.58 -3.99
C ALA A 264 5.55 27.91 -4.35
N SER A 265 4.79 28.90 -4.83
CA SER A 265 5.34 30.23 -5.16
C SER A 265 5.78 30.99 -3.91
N SER A 266 5.14 30.74 -2.77
CA SER A 266 5.48 31.31 -1.47
C SER A 266 6.53 30.52 -0.70
N ARG A 267 7.00 29.40 -1.26
CA ARG A 267 7.98 28.49 -0.65
C ARG A 267 7.57 27.94 0.73
N ILE A 268 6.29 27.62 0.89
CA ILE A 268 5.77 26.94 2.09
C ILE A 268 5.14 25.59 1.74
N PRO A 269 5.16 24.61 2.66
CA PRO A 269 4.50 23.32 2.45
C PRO A 269 2.99 23.45 2.27
N VAL A 270 2.42 22.52 1.50
CA VAL A 270 0.98 22.28 1.41
C VAL A 270 0.66 20.81 1.68
N LEU A 271 -0.22 20.56 2.64
CA LEU A 271 -0.76 19.24 2.95
C LEU A 271 -1.97 18.96 2.07
N ILE A 272 -1.93 17.85 1.33
CA ILE A 272 -3.03 17.40 0.49
C ILE A 272 -3.82 16.27 1.16
N ASP A 273 -5.15 16.32 1.05
CA ASP A 273 -6.07 15.38 1.69
C ASP A 273 -6.35 14.14 0.82
N GLY A 274 -7.62 13.78 0.61
CA GLY A 274 -8.03 12.61 -0.14
C GLY A 274 -7.96 12.76 -1.67
N VAL A 275 -8.75 11.95 -2.37
CA VAL A 275 -8.66 11.75 -3.83
C VAL A 275 -8.86 13.02 -4.65
N ILE A 276 -9.72 13.95 -4.20
CA ILE A 276 -9.97 15.20 -4.90
C ILE A 276 -8.74 16.12 -4.80
N ALA A 277 -8.16 16.28 -3.61
CA ALA A 277 -6.92 17.02 -3.42
C ALA A 277 -5.75 16.39 -4.20
N CYS A 278 -5.69 15.06 -4.28
CA CYS A 278 -4.73 14.34 -5.11
C CYS A 278 -4.84 14.71 -6.60
N SER A 279 -6.07 14.80 -7.12
CA SER A 279 -6.29 15.20 -8.52
C SER A 279 -5.91 16.67 -8.78
N ALA A 280 -6.16 17.56 -7.81
CA ALA A 280 -5.70 18.95 -7.86
C ALA A 280 -4.17 19.07 -7.79
N ALA A 281 -3.51 18.24 -6.98
CA ALA A 281 -2.05 18.16 -6.89
C ALA A 281 -1.39 17.68 -8.18
N LEU A 282 -1.96 16.66 -8.84
CA LEU A 282 -1.52 16.23 -10.18
C LEU A 282 -1.71 17.35 -11.20
N THR A 283 -2.83 18.07 -11.14
CA THR A 283 -3.10 19.22 -12.02
C THR A 283 -2.05 20.33 -11.82
N ALA A 284 -1.80 20.74 -10.57
CA ALA A 284 -0.80 21.75 -10.24
C ALA A 284 0.61 21.33 -10.69
N THR A 285 0.98 20.07 -10.49
CA THR A 285 2.29 19.52 -10.92
C THR A 285 2.39 19.42 -12.44
N ALA A 286 1.29 19.14 -13.14
CA ALA A 286 1.25 19.14 -14.59
C ALA A 286 1.39 20.56 -15.16
N ILE A 287 0.85 21.57 -14.47
CA ILE A 287 1.04 23.00 -14.79
C ILE A 287 2.49 23.43 -14.53
N CYS A 288 3.02 23.15 -13.34
CA CYS A 288 4.37 23.50 -12.91
C CYS A 288 5.00 22.32 -12.14
N PRO A 289 5.90 21.54 -12.76
CA PRO A 289 6.51 20.36 -12.12
C PRO A 289 7.16 20.65 -10.77
N GLU A 290 7.76 21.83 -10.61
CA GLU A 290 8.43 22.30 -9.41
C GLU A 290 7.47 22.46 -8.21
N ALA A 291 6.15 22.57 -8.44
CA ALA A 291 5.17 22.61 -7.35
C ALA A 291 5.14 21.32 -6.51
N ARG A 292 5.53 20.18 -7.12
CA ARG A 292 5.61 18.87 -6.44
C ARG A 292 6.53 18.89 -5.22
N ASP A 293 7.55 19.74 -5.23
CA ASP A 293 8.50 19.82 -4.13
C ASP A 293 7.88 20.35 -2.82
N PHE A 294 6.74 21.03 -2.90
CA PHE A 294 6.04 21.64 -1.76
C PHE A 294 4.85 20.82 -1.25
N ILE A 295 4.52 19.72 -1.93
CA ILE A 295 3.35 18.89 -1.59
C ILE A 295 3.72 17.85 -0.54
N ILE A 296 2.92 17.74 0.50
CA ILE A 296 2.98 16.66 1.50
C ILE A 296 1.67 15.88 1.42
N THR A 297 1.78 14.58 1.14
CA THR A 297 0.67 13.63 1.07
C THR A 297 0.26 13.19 2.47
N SER A 298 -1.03 13.30 2.78
CA SER A 298 -1.53 13.01 4.13
C SER A 298 -1.77 11.53 4.38
N HIS A 299 -2.88 10.99 3.87
CA HIS A 299 -3.36 9.66 4.23
C HIS A 299 -3.55 8.77 3.00
N ALA A 300 -3.29 7.47 3.19
CA ALA A 300 -3.78 6.41 2.35
C ALA A 300 -5.30 6.31 2.54
N GLY A 301 -6.01 5.94 1.49
CA GLY A 301 -7.46 5.83 1.55
C GLY A 301 -7.98 4.72 0.65
N ALA A 302 -9.24 4.38 0.85
CA ALA A 302 -9.93 3.32 0.11
C ALA A 302 -10.17 3.66 -1.37
N GLU A 303 -10.01 4.93 -1.75
CA GLU A 303 -10.10 5.37 -3.14
C GLU A 303 -8.81 5.01 -3.89
N PRO A 304 -8.86 4.16 -4.94
CA PRO A 304 -7.67 3.70 -5.64
C PRO A 304 -6.92 4.85 -6.34
N GLY A 305 -7.63 5.93 -6.67
CA GLY A 305 -7.06 7.17 -7.19
C GLY A 305 -6.04 7.83 -6.26
N ILE A 306 -6.11 7.62 -4.93
CA ILE A 306 -5.09 8.11 -4.00
C ILE A 306 -3.76 7.41 -4.27
N THR A 307 -3.76 6.08 -4.31
CA THR A 307 -2.56 5.26 -4.57
C THR A 307 -1.96 5.56 -5.95
N ALA A 308 -2.80 5.71 -6.97
CA ALA A 308 -2.37 6.11 -8.31
C ALA A 308 -1.67 7.49 -8.28
N SER A 309 -2.24 8.45 -7.57
CA SER A 309 -1.71 9.82 -7.49
C SER A 309 -0.42 9.90 -6.68
N THR A 310 -0.35 9.26 -5.51
CA THR A 310 0.86 9.23 -4.67
C THR A 310 2.02 8.55 -5.39
N SER A 311 1.74 7.48 -6.13
CA SER A 311 2.73 6.80 -6.98
C SER A 311 3.23 7.71 -8.11
N ALA A 312 2.33 8.39 -8.83
CA ALA A 312 2.71 9.31 -9.90
C ALA A 312 3.49 10.54 -9.41
N LEU A 313 3.18 11.04 -8.21
CA LEU A 313 3.92 12.13 -7.56
C LEU A 313 5.24 11.64 -6.94
N GLY A 314 5.40 10.33 -6.72
CA GLY A 314 6.50 9.74 -5.96
C GLY A 314 6.54 10.26 -4.53
N LEU A 315 5.38 10.40 -3.88
CA LEU A 315 5.22 10.92 -2.52
C LEU A 315 4.41 9.91 -1.67
N PRO A 316 4.96 9.36 -0.58
CA PRO A 316 4.27 8.36 0.24
C PRO A 316 3.18 9.00 1.11
N ALA A 317 2.07 8.29 1.32
CA ALA A 317 1.11 8.68 2.36
C ALA A 317 1.71 8.49 3.76
N LEU A 318 1.47 9.45 4.66
CA LEU A 318 2.01 9.44 6.03
C LEU A 318 1.09 8.74 7.04
N LEU A 319 -0.21 8.62 6.74
CA LEU A 319 -1.21 7.99 7.59
C LEU A 319 -1.95 6.88 6.85
N ASP A 320 -2.36 5.82 7.54
CA ASP A 320 -3.37 4.87 7.05
C ASP A 320 -4.39 4.60 8.14
N LEU A 321 -5.49 5.36 8.09
CA LEU A 321 -6.58 5.31 9.06
C LEU A 321 -7.89 4.82 8.44
N GLY A 322 -7.85 4.34 7.18
CA GLY A 322 -9.07 3.97 6.44
C GLY A 322 -10.03 5.15 6.19
N MET A 323 -9.52 6.39 6.20
CA MET A 323 -10.31 7.62 6.03
C MET A 323 -10.82 7.79 4.60
N ARG A 324 -12.03 8.34 4.49
CA ARG A 324 -12.72 8.61 3.22
C ARG A 324 -13.74 9.76 3.29
N LEU A 325 -13.62 10.62 4.29
CA LEU A 325 -14.53 11.75 4.46
C LEU A 325 -14.24 12.87 3.45
N GLY A 326 -12.96 13.20 3.26
CA GLY A 326 -12.56 14.40 2.52
C GLY A 326 -12.50 15.61 3.46
N GLU A 327 -12.87 16.78 2.93
CA GLU A 327 -12.98 18.05 3.67
C GLU A 327 -11.63 18.60 4.21
N GLY A 328 -10.49 17.96 3.94
CA GLY A 328 -9.20 18.32 4.54
C GLY A 328 -8.89 17.61 5.86
N SER A 329 -9.74 16.66 6.26
CA SER A 329 -9.69 16.02 7.59
C SER A 329 -8.45 15.16 7.81
N GLY A 330 -7.99 14.40 6.82
CA GLY A 330 -6.77 13.61 6.93
C GLY A 330 -5.52 14.47 6.79
N ALA A 331 -5.58 15.51 5.96
CA ALA A 331 -4.50 16.49 5.82
C ALA A 331 -4.19 17.20 7.14
N ILE A 332 -5.20 17.69 7.87
CA ILE A 332 -4.94 18.36 9.15
C ILE A 332 -4.47 17.42 10.26
N LEU A 333 -4.90 16.15 10.24
CA LEU A 333 -4.39 15.13 11.18
C LEU A 333 -2.92 14.77 10.94
N THR A 334 -2.38 15.10 9.77
CA THR A 334 -0.98 14.86 9.44
C THR A 334 -0.06 15.96 9.99
N LEU A 335 -0.60 17.14 10.31
CA LEU A 335 0.19 18.29 10.78
C LEU A 335 1.10 17.96 11.99
N PRO A 336 0.66 17.23 13.03
CA PRO A 336 1.53 16.88 14.15
C PRO A 336 2.74 16.02 13.74
N ILE A 337 2.61 15.18 12.69
CA ILE A 337 3.71 14.37 12.16
C ILE A 337 4.72 15.26 11.43
N VAL A 338 4.23 16.24 10.67
CA VAL A 338 5.07 17.26 10.03
C VAL A 338 5.85 18.05 11.08
N GLN A 339 5.17 18.53 12.12
CA GLN A 339 5.79 19.25 13.23
C GLN A 339 6.82 18.39 13.96
N ALA A 340 6.50 17.13 14.28
CA ALA A 340 7.42 16.22 14.93
C ALA A 340 8.69 16.00 14.11
N SER A 341 8.58 15.85 12.78
CA SER A 341 9.75 15.70 11.90
C SER A 341 10.69 16.92 11.97
N ALA A 342 10.12 18.13 11.98
CA ALA A 342 10.87 19.38 12.10
C ALA A 342 11.53 19.54 13.47
N HIS A 343 10.79 19.26 14.56
CA HIS A 343 11.32 19.27 15.93
C HIS A 343 12.47 18.28 16.09
N ILE A 344 12.31 17.03 15.63
CA ILE A 344 13.38 16.02 15.71
C ILE A 344 14.64 16.51 15.00
N LEU A 345 14.51 17.04 13.78
CA LEU A 345 15.66 17.57 13.07
C LEU A 345 16.33 18.70 13.87
N ASN A 346 15.55 19.63 14.43
CA ASN A 346 16.09 20.80 15.11
C ASN A 346 16.64 20.54 16.51
N GLU A 347 16.06 19.61 17.26
CA GLU A 347 16.23 19.52 18.72
C GLU A 347 16.89 18.23 19.21
N MET A 348 16.84 17.14 18.42
CA MET A 348 17.49 15.90 18.82
C MET A 348 19.00 16.13 18.94
N ALA A 349 19.59 15.64 20.03
CA ALA A 349 21.02 15.79 20.31
C ALA A 349 21.86 15.05 19.25
N THR A 350 23.04 15.58 18.96
CA THR A 350 24.03 14.86 18.16
C THR A 350 24.83 13.89 19.01
N PHE A 351 25.50 12.90 18.39
CA PHE A 351 26.37 11.97 19.12
C PHE A 351 27.45 12.71 19.94
N GLU A 352 27.97 13.83 19.41
CA GLU A 352 28.91 14.71 20.10
C GLU A 352 28.29 15.36 21.34
N ASP A 353 27.07 15.90 21.23
CA ASP A 353 26.39 16.58 22.35
C ASP A 353 26.00 15.62 23.49
N ALA A 354 25.67 14.37 23.16
CA ALA A 354 25.08 13.41 24.09
C ALA A 354 26.10 12.44 24.71
N GLU A 355 27.39 12.54 24.35
CA GLU A 355 28.43 11.57 24.73
C GLU A 355 28.05 10.11 24.39
N VAL A 356 27.20 9.92 23.38
CA VAL A 356 26.78 8.60 22.90
C VAL A 356 27.77 8.16 21.83
N ILE A 357 28.24 6.91 21.91
CA ILE A 357 29.14 6.35 20.91
C ILE A 357 28.41 6.29 19.57
N ASP A 358 28.99 6.94 18.56
CA ASP A 358 28.52 6.81 17.19
C ASP A 358 28.76 5.38 16.70
N ILE A 359 27.67 4.63 16.55
CA ILE A 359 27.67 3.23 16.08
C ILE A 359 28.22 3.13 14.64
N LYS A 360 28.28 4.25 13.88
CA LYS A 360 28.91 4.27 12.55
C LYS A 360 30.42 4.03 12.59
N VAL A 361 31.08 4.26 13.73
CA VAL A 361 32.54 4.15 13.87
C VAL A 361 32.97 2.74 14.29
N SER A 362 32.06 1.89 14.78
CA SER A 362 32.36 0.53 15.26
C SER A 362 31.65 -0.56 14.46
N GLY A 363 31.41 -0.33 13.16
CA GLY A 363 30.73 -1.27 12.25
C GLY A 363 31.34 -2.68 12.16
N GLU A 364 32.48 -2.92 12.78
CA GLU A 364 32.94 -4.26 13.13
C GLU A 364 32.73 -4.46 14.63
N THR A 365 31.54 -4.93 15.00
CA THR A 365 31.48 -5.70 16.25
C THR A 365 32.28 -6.97 15.95
N GLU A 366 33.47 -7.13 16.56
CA GLU A 366 34.15 -8.42 16.57
C GLU A 366 33.14 -9.45 17.08
N ILE A 367 32.65 -10.29 16.18
CA ILE A 367 31.91 -11.48 16.57
C ILE A 367 32.97 -12.34 17.26
N PRO A 368 32.81 -12.70 18.55
CA PRO A 368 33.77 -13.55 19.21
C PRO A 368 33.99 -14.82 18.36
N ASP A 369 35.24 -15.17 18.09
CA ASP A 369 35.61 -16.39 17.33
C ASP A 369 34.96 -17.67 17.90
N THR A 370 34.46 -17.60 19.13
CA THR A 370 33.76 -18.66 19.85
C THR A 370 32.28 -18.35 20.11
N VAL A 371 31.55 -17.84 19.13
CA VAL A 371 30.14 -18.23 19.03
C VAL A 371 30.12 -19.53 18.22
N GLN A 372 29.88 -20.65 18.89
CA GLN A 372 29.52 -21.88 18.20
C GLN A 372 28.27 -21.59 17.36
N THR A 373 28.47 -21.33 16.07
CA THR A 373 27.42 -21.17 15.06
C THR A 373 26.87 -22.54 14.68
N SER A 374 26.42 -23.34 15.66
CA SER A 374 25.41 -24.34 15.34
C SER A 374 24.11 -23.57 15.13
N VAL A 375 23.92 -23.07 13.91
CA VAL A 375 22.59 -22.65 13.46
C VAL A 375 21.69 -23.87 13.73
N PRO A 376 20.64 -23.72 14.56
CA PRO A 376 19.75 -24.85 14.82
C PRO A 376 19.17 -25.33 13.48
N PRO A 377 19.02 -26.64 13.30
CA PRO A 377 18.52 -27.19 12.04
C PRO A 377 17.14 -26.62 11.72
N CYS A 378 16.93 -26.26 10.46
CA CYS A 378 15.65 -25.81 9.96
C CYS A 378 14.78 -27.02 9.62
N ARG A 379 13.66 -27.18 10.34
CA ARG A 379 12.64 -28.22 10.08
C ARG A 379 11.43 -27.58 9.43
N MET A 380 11.13 -27.96 8.20
CA MET A 380 10.09 -27.34 7.38
C MET A 380 9.05 -28.36 6.94
N LEU A 381 7.76 -28.03 7.07
CA LEU A 381 6.66 -28.77 6.45
C LEU A 381 6.06 -27.96 5.29
N VAL A 382 6.03 -28.54 4.09
CA VAL A 382 5.41 -27.97 2.89
C VAL A 382 4.17 -28.78 2.51
N ILE A 383 3.00 -28.17 2.63
CA ILE A 383 1.71 -28.77 2.26
C ILE A 383 1.09 -28.09 1.03
N GLY A 384 0.19 -28.79 0.35
CA GLY A 384 -0.62 -28.22 -0.72
C GLY A 384 -1.32 -29.27 -1.57
N GLY A 385 -2.18 -28.81 -2.48
CA GLY A 385 -2.92 -29.68 -3.38
C GLY A 385 -2.02 -30.51 -4.34
N ALA A 386 -2.64 -31.45 -5.06
CA ALA A 386 -1.97 -32.13 -6.15
C ALA A 386 -1.52 -31.11 -7.21
N ARG A 387 -0.27 -31.24 -7.69
CA ARG A 387 0.34 -30.34 -8.69
C ARG A 387 0.38 -28.86 -8.29
N SER A 388 0.33 -28.53 -7.00
CA SER A 388 0.37 -27.14 -6.52
C SER A 388 1.76 -26.50 -6.48
N GLY A 389 2.82 -27.22 -6.84
CA GLY A 389 4.21 -26.75 -6.81
C GLY A 389 5.00 -27.09 -5.54
N LYS A 390 4.41 -27.79 -4.56
CA LYS A 390 5.05 -28.10 -3.26
C LYS A 390 6.42 -28.78 -3.35
N SER A 391 6.58 -29.82 -4.17
CA SER A 391 7.87 -30.52 -4.33
C SER A 391 8.92 -29.63 -4.95
N THR A 392 8.55 -28.83 -5.97
CA THR A 392 9.47 -27.86 -6.60
C THR A 392 9.93 -26.79 -5.63
N PHE A 393 9.03 -26.30 -4.77
CA PHE A 393 9.39 -25.35 -3.72
C PHE A 393 10.32 -25.99 -2.67
N ALA A 394 10.00 -27.19 -2.18
CA ALA A 394 10.83 -27.92 -1.23
C ALA A 394 12.25 -28.17 -1.79
N GLU A 395 12.35 -28.62 -3.03
CA GLU A 395 13.64 -28.83 -3.72
C GLU A 395 14.44 -27.52 -3.86
N SER A 396 13.77 -26.39 -4.12
CA SER A 396 14.43 -25.08 -4.27
C SER A 396 15.06 -24.54 -2.98
N ARG A 397 14.65 -25.07 -1.81
CA ARG A 397 15.19 -24.70 -0.50
C ARG A 397 16.43 -25.49 -0.10
N LEU A 398 16.79 -26.51 -0.87
CA LEU A 398 17.93 -27.36 -0.58
C LEU A 398 19.13 -26.97 -1.44
N PRO A 399 20.36 -27.07 -0.91
CA PRO A 399 21.57 -26.78 -1.66
C PRO A 399 21.70 -27.73 -2.85
N ARG A 400 21.96 -27.18 -4.05
CA ARG A 400 22.16 -27.97 -5.27
C ARG A 400 23.52 -28.63 -5.35
N ASP A 401 24.54 -27.99 -4.78
CA ASP A 401 25.95 -28.41 -4.88
C ASP A 401 26.40 -29.27 -3.68
N SER A 402 25.49 -29.57 -2.74
CA SER A 402 25.77 -30.39 -1.56
C SER A 402 25.06 -31.74 -1.60
N ARG A 403 25.53 -32.69 -0.79
CA ARG A 403 24.85 -33.97 -0.59
C ARG A 403 23.52 -33.73 0.13
N VAL A 404 22.44 -34.30 -0.38
CA VAL A 404 21.09 -34.28 0.21
C VAL A 404 20.58 -35.72 0.27
N THR A 405 20.00 -36.11 1.40
CA THR A 405 19.34 -37.40 1.57
C THR A 405 17.86 -37.27 1.22
N TYR A 406 17.48 -37.76 0.05
CA TYR A 406 16.09 -37.86 -0.37
C TYR A 406 15.48 -39.17 0.15
N VAL A 407 14.47 -39.09 1.00
CA VAL A 407 13.74 -40.25 1.51
C VAL A 407 12.56 -40.55 0.58
N ALA A 408 12.70 -41.61 -0.19
CA ALA A 408 11.64 -42.16 -1.02
C ALA A 408 10.77 -43.08 -0.17
N THR A 409 9.57 -42.63 0.15
CA THR A 409 8.63 -43.40 0.98
C THR A 409 7.77 -44.37 0.16
N SER A 410 7.93 -44.41 -1.17
CA SER A 410 7.22 -45.33 -2.07
C SER A 410 7.94 -46.67 -2.25
N GLN A 411 7.18 -47.74 -2.48
CA GLN A 411 7.71 -48.98 -3.05
C GLN A 411 7.64 -48.92 -4.58
N ARG A 412 8.62 -49.54 -5.24
CA ARG A 412 8.53 -49.84 -6.67
C ARG A 412 7.47 -50.92 -6.87
N ASN A 413 6.56 -50.68 -7.82
CA ASN A 413 5.58 -51.66 -8.25
C ASN A 413 5.84 -51.99 -9.73
N PRO A 414 6.53 -53.11 -10.03
CA PRO A 414 6.85 -53.49 -11.41
C PRO A 414 5.64 -53.77 -12.31
N GLY A 415 4.43 -53.84 -11.74
CA GLY A 415 3.18 -54.05 -12.47
C GLY A 415 2.47 -52.75 -12.90
N ASP A 416 2.97 -51.57 -12.53
CA ASP A 416 2.34 -50.28 -12.81
C ASP A 416 3.29 -49.36 -13.59
N ALA A 417 3.17 -49.39 -14.92
CA ALA A 417 4.01 -48.61 -15.84
C ALA A 417 3.84 -47.09 -15.68
N GLU A 418 2.67 -46.60 -15.23
CA GLU A 418 2.48 -45.16 -14.96
C GLU A 418 3.26 -44.76 -13.69
N TRP A 419 3.21 -45.60 -12.66
CA TRP A 419 3.94 -45.39 -11.41
C TRP A 419 5.46 -45.42 -11.60
N GLU A 420 5.97 -46.37 -12.40
CA GLU A 420 7.39 -46.45 -12.75
C GLU A 420 7.87 -45.21 -13.52
N GLU A 421 7.09 -44.70 -14.48
CA GLU A 421 7.43 -43.49 -15.22
C GLU A 421 7.41 -42.24 -14.32
N ARG A 422 6.48 -42.16 -13.37
CA ARG A 422 6.46 -41.08 -12.35
C ARG A 422 7.70 -41.10 -11.48
N ILE A 423 8.13 -42.28 -11.01
CA ILE A 423 9.37 -42.45 -10.24
C ILE A 423 10.56 -42.01 -11.09
N ARG A 424 10.66 -42.45 -12.36
CA ARG A 424 11.74 -42.10 -13.28
C ARG A 424 11.83 -40.58 -13.51
N LEU A 425 10.72 -39.92 -13.79
CA LEU A 425 10.66 -38.47 -13.99
C LEU A 425 11.02 -37.71 -12.70
N HIS A 426 10.70 -38.23 -11.53
CA HIS A 426 11.03 -37.60 -10.26
C HIS A 426 12.52 -37.78 -9.90
N GLN A 427 13.13 -38.91 -10.25
CA GLN A 427 14.57 -39.14 -10.14
C GLN A 427 15.38 -38.29 -11.12
N ALA A 428 14.96 -38.18 -12.38
CA ALA A 428 15.67 -37.43 -13.43
C ALA A 428 15.73 -35.92 -13.20
N ARG A 429 14.88 -35.37 -12.32
CA ARG A 429 14.84 -33.94 -11.98
C ARG A 429 15.84 -33.53 -10.89
N ARG A 430 16.47 -34.50 -10.21
CA ARG A 430 17.33 -34.25 -9.05
C ARG A 430 18.80 -34.13 -9.45
N PRO A 431 19.58 -33.30 -8.74
CA PRO A 431 21.03 -33.29 -8.90
C PRO A 431 21.65 -34.67 -8.67
N ALA A 432 22.72 -35.00 -9.41
CA ALA A 432 23.44 -36.26 -9.23
C ALA A 432 24.11 -36.41 -7.85
N THR A 433 24.26 -35.29 -7.13
CA THR A 433 24.79 -35.21 -5.76
C THR A 433 23.81 -35.69 -4.69
N TRP A 434 22.54 -35.91 -5.03
CA TRP A 434 21.51 -36.35 -4.09
C TRP A 434 21.49 -37.87 -3.95
N GLN A 435 21.44 -38.35 -2.71
CA GLN A 435 21.33 -39.77 -2.40
C GLN A 435 19.86 -40.11 -2.11
N THR A 436 19.33 -41.15 -2.76
CA THR A 436 17.97 -41.64 -2.48
C THR A 436 18.03 -42.82 -1.51
N VAL A 437 17.23 -42.76 -0.44
CA VAL A 437 17.03 -43.84 0.53
C VAL A 437 15.56 -44.27 0.46
N GLU A 438 15.30 -45.51 0.08
CA GLU A 438 13.95 -46.08 0.04
C GLU A 438 13.63 -46.71 1.41
N THR A 439 12.82 -46.04 2.25
CA THR A 439 12.47 -46.52 3.60
C THR A 439 11.18 -45.91 4.15
N THR A 440 10.48 -46.62 5.04
CA THR A 440 9.43 -46.07 5.91
C THR A 440 9.96 -45.63 7.27
N ASP A 441 11.16 -46.04 7.66
CA ASP A 441 11.80 -45.62 8.90
C ASP A 441 12.50 -44.26 8.72
N ILE A 442 11.68 -43.22 8.61
CA ILE A 442 12.15 -41.84 8.50
C ILE A 442 12.90 -41.43 9.78
N ALA A 443 12.47 -41.90 10.95
CA ALA A 443 13.07 -41.55 12.24
C ALA A 443 14.55 -41.92 12.29
N SER A 444 14.91 -43.13 11.86
CA SER A 444 16.33 -43.56 11.79
C SER A 444 17.16 -42.71 10.81
N VAL A 445 16.57 -42.23 9.71
CA VAL A 445 17.27 -41.33 8.77
C VAL A 445 17.55 -39.97 9.43
N LEU A 446 16.58 -39.41 10.15
CA LEU A 446 16.71 -38.11 10.81
C LEU A 446 17.69 -38.14 11.98
N LEU A 447 17.82 -39.28 12.66
CA LEU A 447 18.69 -39.47 13.82
C LEU A 447 20.07 -40.06 13.49
N ALA A 448 20.34 -40.34 12.21
CA ALA A 448 21.65 -40.83 11.77
C ALA A 448 22.75 -39.79 12.03
N ASP A 449 23.98 -40.29 12.26
CA ASP A 449 25.19 -39.46 12.39
C ASP A 449 25.66 -38.97 11.01
N ASP A 450 24.84 -38.10 10.41
CA ASP A 450 24.99 -37.52 9.08
C ASP A 450 24.38 -36.12 9.12
N ASP A 451 25.11 -35.12 8.66
CA ASP A 451 24.71 -33.72 8.67
C ASP A 451 24.02 -33.26 7.38
N SER A 452 23.99 -34.10 6.34
CA SER A 452 23.40 -33.72 5.06
C SER A 452 21.90 -33.43 5.19
N PRO A 453 21.36 -32.39 4.53
CA PRO A 453 19.93 -32.09 4.57
C PRO A 453 19.06 -33.26 4.09
N VAL A 454 17.85 -33.37 4.63
CA VAL A 454 16.89 -34.43 4.33
C VAL A 454 15.66 -33.87 3.62
N LEU A 455 15.25 -34.51 2.53
CA LEU A 455 13.97 -34.25 1.87
C LEU A 455 13.09 -35.49 1.95
N VAL A 456 11.91 -35.37 2.55
CA VAL A 456 10.90 -36.43 2.59
C VAL A 456 9.74 -36.07 1.67
N ASP A 457 9.62 -36.77 0.53
CA ASP A 457 8.53 -36.53 -0.44
C ASP A 457 7.88 -37.88 -0.85
N CYS A 458 6.65 -38.20 -0.44
CA CYS A 458 5.76 -37.45 0.45
C CYS A 458 5.25 -38.27 1.64
N LEU A 459 4.87 -37.55 2.71
CA LEU A 459 4.23 -38.10 3.90
C LEU A 459 2.89 -38.79 3.59
N GLY A 460 2.22 -38.40 2.50
CA GLY A 460 1.01 -39.09 2.03
C GLY A 460 1.26 -40.55 1.64
N VAL A 461 2.39 -40.84 0.98
CA VAL A 461 2.75 -42.22 0.64
C VAL A 461 3.25 -42.96 1.88
N TRP A 462 3.98 -42.28 2.76
CA TRP A 462 4.43 -42.86 4.02
C TRP A 462 3.25 -43.35 4.87
N ILE A 463 2.26 -42.49 5.12
CA ILE A 463 1.11 -42.89 5.97
C ILE A 463 0.29 -44.01 5.33
N THR A 464 0.19 -44.05 4.00
CA THR A 464 -0.48 -45.16 3.30
C THR A 464 0.15 -46.50 3.67
N ARG A 465 1.49 -46.56 3.72
CA ARG A 465 2.24 -47.77 4.07
C ARG A 465 2.12 -48.13 5.54
N ILE A 466 2.17 -47.15 6.43
CA ILE A 466 1.98 -47.42 7.86
C ILE A 466 0.56 -47.94 8.09
N LEU A 467 -0.46 -47.41 7.41
CA LEU A 467 -1.83 -47.92 7.46
C LEU A 467 -1.95 -49.36 6.94
N ASP A 468 -1.20 -49.74 5.91
CA ASP A 468 -1.09 -51.14 5.46
C ASP A 468 -0.45 -52.02 6.55
N GLU A 469 0.68 -51.58 7.13
CA GLU A 469 1.46 -52.33 8.12
C GLU A 469 0.66 -52.58 9.40
N VAL A 470 -0.12 -51.60 9.87
CA VAL A 470 -0.99 -51.76 11.05
C VAL A 470 -2.34 -52.41 10.75
N GLY A 471 -2.60 -52.78 9.48
CA GLY A 471 -3.84 -53.43 9.07
C GLY A 471 -5.09 -52.55 9.08
N ALA A 472 -4.93 -51.22 9.01
CA ALA A 472 -6.03 -50.27 9.18
C ALA A 472 -7.13 -50.40 8.11
N TRP A 473 -6.76 -50.76 6.87
CA TRP A 473 -7.71 -50.88 5.76
C TRP A 473 -8.70 -52.03 5.91
N ALA A 474 -8.31 -53.07 6.65
CA ALA A 474 -9.11 -54.28 6.86
C ALA A 474 -9.75 -54.32 8.26
N ALA A 475 -9.54 -53.29 9.07
CA ALA A 475 -10.05 -53.22 10.44
C ALA A 475 -11.58 -53.25 10.47
N ALA A 476 -12.15 -54.05 11.39
CA ALA A 476 -13.58 -54.08 11.61
C ALA A 476 -14.06 -52.76 12.23
N PRO A 477 -15.32 -52.31 11.97
CA PRO A 477 -15.86 -51.13 12.61
C PRO A 477 -15.78 -51.22 14.15
N GLY A 478 -15.08 -50.27 14.78
CA GLY A 478 -14.87 -50.23 16.24
C GLY A 478 -13.58 -50.87 16.75
N ASP A 479 -12.77 -51.46 15.88
CA ASP A 479 -11.40 -51.87 16.21
C ASP A 479 -10.47 -50.64 16.21
N GLU A 480 -9.95 -50.28 17.38
CA GLU A 480 -9.03 -49.16 17.58
C GLU A 480 -7.59 -49.61 17.85
N ALA A 481 -7.29 -50.92 17.81
CA ALA A 481 -5.95 -51.43 18.13
C ALA A 481 -4.88 -50.87 17.19
N TRP A 482 -5.18 -50.83 15.89
CA TRP A 482 -4.30 -50.27 14.86
C TRP A 482 -4.03 -48.76 15.06
N GLN A 483 -4.94 -48.02 15.70
CA GLN A 483 -4.76 -46.58 15.95
C GLN A 483 -3.65 -46.33 16.96
N ASN A 484 -3.52 -47.19 17.97
CA ASN A 484 -2.44 -47.06 18.94
C ASN A 484 -1.07 -47.29 18.29
N ASP A 485 -1.00 -48.25 17.38
CA ASP A 485 0.23 -48.57 16.65
C ASP A 485 0.58 -47.45 15.67
N LEU A 486 -0.39 -46.92 14.91
CA LEU A 486 -0.21 -45.74 14.06
C LEU A 486 0.26 -44.52 14.88
N ARG A 487 -0.35 -44.25 16.04
CA ARG A 487 0.06 -43.16 16.93
C ARG A 487 1.50 -43.31 17.39
N ARG A 488 1.98 -44.54 17.67
CA ARG A 488 3.40 -44.78 17.99
C ARG A 488 4.30 -44.35 16.83
N HIS A 489 4.02 -44.79 15.60
CA HIS A 489 4.79 -44.37 14.43
C HIS A 489 4.81 -42.85 14.22
N VAL A 490 3.68 -42.17 14.40
CA VAL A 490 3.58 -40.70 14.28
C VAL A 490 4.37 -40.00 15.39
N ASN A 491 4.27 -40.48 16.63
CA ASN A 491 5.01 -39.91 17.77
C ASN A 491 6.52 -40.11 17.64
N ASP A 492 6.95 -41.28 17.15
CA ASP A 492 8.36 -41.56 16.91
C ASP A 492 8.93 -40.63 15.82
N LEU A 493 8.17 -40.41 14.74
CA LEU A 493 8.53 -39.43 13.71
C LEU A 493 8.59 -38.00 14.28
N ALA A 494 7.58 -37.56 15.03
CA ALA A 494 7.55 -36.23 15.63
C ALA A 494 8.71 -36.03 16.63
N SER A 495 9.04 -37.05 17.42
CA SER A 495 10.18 -37.03 18.34
C SER A 495 11.51 -36.93 17.58
N ALA A 496 11.67 -37.70 16.50
CA ALA A 496 12.84 -37.63 15.64
C ALA A 496 12.99 -36.27 14.94
N ILE A 497 11.90 -35.64 14.52
CA ILE A 497 11.91 -34.27 13.98
C ILE A 497 12.38 -33.28 15.05
N ARG A 498 11.91 -33.38 16.29
CA ARG A 498 12.36 -32.49 17.36
C ARG A 498 13.83 -32.73 17.74
N GLY A 499 14.31 -33.96 17.61
CA GLY A 499 15.66 -34.38 18.03
C GLY A 499 16.74 -34.36 16.93
N THR A 500 16.37 -34.18 15.66
CA THR A 500 17.35 -34.17 14.56
C THR A 500 18.26 -32.95 14.64
N ARG A 501 19.50 -33.12 14.17
CA ARG A 501 20.48 -32.04 13.96
C ARG A 501 20.58 -31.61 12.49
N ARG A 502 19.75 -32.20 11.62
CA ARG A 502 19.79 -32.03 10.16
C ARG A 502 18.70 -31.05 9.73
N ASP A 503 19.00 -30.23 8.74
CA ASP A 503 17.95 -29.53 8.00
C ASP A 503 17.03 -30.56 7.35
N VAL A 504 15.71 -30.41 7.53
CA VAL A 504 14.75 -31.36 6.96
C VAL A 504 13.54 -30.65 6.39
N ILE A 505 13.13 -31.09 5.20
CA ILE A 505 11.92 -30.62 4.55
C ILE A 505 10.98 -31.81 4.32
N PHE A 506 9.76 -31.70 4.83
CA PHE A 506 8.67 -32.64 4.60
C PHE A 506 7.72 -32.11 3.56
N VAL A 507 7.36 -32.94 2.58
CA VAL A 507 6.33 -32.64 1.60
C VAL A 507 5.10 -33.49 1.90
N SER A 508 3.94 -32.86 1.97
CA SER A 508 2.66 -33.56 2.18
C SER A 508 1.53 -32.98 1.35
N ASN A 509 0.47 -33.77 1.14
CA ASN A 509 -0.74 -33.29 0.49
C ASN A 509 -1.65 -32.64 1.52
N GLU A 510 -2.24 -31.50 1.16
CA GLU A 510 -3.40 -30.97 1.85
C GLU A 510 -4.64 -31.68 1.28
N VAL A 511 -5.38 -32.40 2.13
CA VAL A 511 -6.55 -33.21 1.75
C VAL A 511 -7.81 -32.82 2.53
N GLY A 512 -7.70 -31.90 3.50
CA GLY A 512 -8.79 -31.45 4.36
C GLY A 512 -9.67 -30.37 3.74
N MET A 513 -9.19 -29.63 2.73
CA MET A 513 -9.96 -28.59 2.03
C MET A 513 -10.83 -29.13 0.87
N GLY A 514 -10.77 -30.44 0.59
CA GLY A 514 -11.51 -31.10 -0.49
C GLY A 514 -12.87 -31.69 -0.08
N VAL A 515 -13.56 -32.31 -1.04
CA VAL A 515 -14.82 -33.04 -0.80
C VAL A 515 -14.55 -34.27 0.09
N VAL A 516 -15.48 -34.58 0.99
CA VAL A 516 -15.44 -35.81 1.80
C VAL A 516 -15.47 -37.04 0.88
N PRO A 517 -14.48 -37.95 0.93
CA PRO A 517 -14.50 -39.15 0.10
C PRO A 517 -15.74 -40.03 0.37
N ASP A 518 -16.28 -40.62 -0.68
CA ASP A 518 -17.43 -41.52 -0.65
C ASP A 518 -17.08 -42.90 -0.07
N THR A 519 -15.84 -43.35 -0.25
CA THR A 519 -15.33 -44.61 0.28
C THR A 519 -14.85 -44.51 1.74
N PRO A 520 -15.03 -45.56 2.56
CA PRO A 520 -14.45 -45.64 3.90
C PRO A 520 -12.93 -45.46 3.92
N ALA A 521 -12.22 -46.09 2.98
CA ALA A 521 -10.77 -45.98 2.85
C ALA A 521 -10.33 -44.53 2.54
N GLY A 522 -11.05 -43.83 1.66
CA GLY A 522 -10.77 -42.43 1.36
C GLY A 522 -10.92 -41.52 2.58
N ARG A 523 -11.98 -41.71 3.39
CA ARG A 523 -12.18 -40.94 4.63
C ARG A 523 -11.11 -41.22 5.66
N LEU A 524 -10.76 -42.50 5.86
CA LEU A 524 -9.68 -42.92 6.75
C LEU A 524 -8.35 -42.25 6.36
N PHE A 525 -7.96 -42.37 5.10
CA PHE A 525 -6.73 -41.74 4.60
C PHE A 525 -6.72 -40.23 4.82
N ARG A 526 -7.83 -39.55 4.47
CA ARG A 526 -7.94 -38.09 4.63
C ARG A 526 -7.75 -37.68 6.08
N ASP A 527 -8.45 -38.34 6.99
CA ASP A 527 -8.46 -37.98 8.40
C ASP A 527 -7.09 -38.25 9.05
N GLU A 528 -6.47 -39.40 8.77
CA GLU A 528 -5.15 -39.73 9.32
C GLU A 528 -4.03 -38.88 8.72
N LEU A 529 -4.06 -38.57 7.42
CA LEU A 529 -3.10 -37.64 6.81
C LEU A 529 -3.24 -36.22 7.39
N GLY A 530 -4.47 -35.79 7.67
CA GLY A 530 -4.73 -34.53 8.37
C GLY A 530 -4.10 -34.49 9.76
N ARG A 531 -4.27 -35.56 10.56
CA ARG A 531 -3.66 -35.67 11.90
C ARG A 531 -2.13 -35.75 11.83
N LEU A 532 -1.57 -36.48 10.85
CA LEU A 532 -0.14 -36.51 10.62
C LEU A 532 0.42 -35.13 10.27
N ASN A 533 -0.23 -34.40 9.36
CA ASN A 533 0.19 -33.04 8.99
C ASN A 533 0.20 -32.10 10.21
N ALA A 534 -0.80 -32.22 11.09
CA ALA A 534 -0.84 -31.43 12.33
C ALA A 534 0.33 -31.79 13.27
N ALA A 535 0.58 -33.07 13.51
CA ALA A 535 1.66 -33.54 14.39
C ALA A 535 3.06 -33.17 13.85
N VAL A 536 3.29 -33.32 12.55
CA VAL A 536 4.54 -32.93 11.90
C VAL A 536 4.69 -31.40 11.89
N GLY A 537 3.60 -30.67 11.64
CA GLY A 537 3.59 -29.21 11.69
C GLY A 537 3.98 -28.67 13.06
N GLU A 538 3.51 -29.29 14.15
CA GLU A 538 3.87 -28.94 15.54
C GLU A 538 5.34 -29.25 15.90
N ALA A 539 5.94 -30.21 15.19
CA ALA A 539 7.34 -30.58 15.37
C ALA A 539 8.31 -29.77 14.49
N CYS A 540 7.81 -29.11 13.43
CA CYS A 540 8.59 -28.28 12.53
C CYS A 540 8.69 -26.82 13.03
N ASP A 541 9.73 -26.12 12.55
CA ASP A 541 9.93 -24.69 12.82
C ASP A 541 9.12 -23.80 11.88
N GLU A 542 8.84 -24.30 10.66
CA GLU A 542 8.09 -23.58 9.65
C GLU A 542 7.04 -24.45 8.97
N VAL A 543 5.88 -23.85 8.67
CA VAL A 543 4.83 -24.49 7.88
C VAL A 543 4.47 -23.62 6.66
N TRP A 544 4.55 -24.22 5.48
CA TRP A 544 4.31 -23.58 4.20
C TRP A 544 3.15 -24.23 3.47
N MET A 545 2.30 -23.41 2.84
CA MET A 545 1.23 -23.87 1.96
C MET A 545 1.49 -23.40 0.53
N CYS A 546 1.44 -24.32 -0.43
CA CYS A 546 1.58 -24.03 -1.85
C CYS A 546 0.23 -24.07 -2.57
N VAL A 547 -0.15 -22.95 -3.17
CA VAL A 547 -1.37 -22.79 -3.97
C VAL A 547 -1.00 -22.27 -5.35
N ALA A 548 -1.35 -23.00 -6.42
CA ALA A 548 -1.07 -22.62 -7.81
C ALA A 548 0.41 -22.24 -8.09
N GLY A 549 1.36 -22.93 -7.46
CA GLY A 549 2.80 -22.64 -7.60
C GLY A 549 3.33 -21.54 -6.67
N ILE A 550 2.47 -20.92 -5.87
CA ILE A 550 2.83 -19.82 -4.96
C ILE A 550 2.94 -20.36 -3.52
N PRO A 551 4.15 -20.37 -2.92
CA PRO A 551 4.35 -20.75 -1.53
C PRO A 551 4.05 -19.57 -0.59
N LYS A 552 3.30 -19.81 0.48
CA LYS A 552 3.09 -18.85 1.58
C LYS A 552 3.45 -19.50 2.91
N ARG A 553 4.16 -18.79 3.78
CA ARG A 553 4.46 -19.21 5.15
C ARG A 553 3.28 -18.88 6.07
N TRP A 554 2.91 -19.82 6.93
CA TRP A 554 1.76 -19.72 7.85
C TRP A 554 2.14 -19.74 9.32
N ALA A 555 3.27 -20.37 9.65
CA ALA A 555 3.95 -20.33 10.94
C ALA A 555 5.45 -20.34 10.69
#